data_AF-A0A1I2DM20-F1
#
_entry.id   AF-A0A1I2DM20-F1
#
_cell.length_a   1.000
_cell.length_b   1.000
_cell.length_c   1.000
_cell.angle_alpha   90.00
_cell.angle_beta   90.00
_cell.angle_gamma   90.00
#
_symmetry.space_group_name_H-M   'P 1'
#
loop_
_entity.id
_entity.type
_entity.pdbx_description
1 polymer ?
#
loop_
_entity_poly.entity_id
_entity_poly.type
_entity_poly.pdbx_seq_one_letter_code
_entity_poly.pdbx_strand_id
1 'polypeptide(L)'
;MGISKRFCMLLAALLCLLFSVPARAMLPQPGIYEKTDGSGQVTARMFIISLHGKEYTMPGSLTMQTSFGSPIIALQALDADGNVTEELATTYIGKTQTAGAGETGLRLTTDQLRAMHLTPDASGPYEPVSPEIFSTAFGQQVGFSFEEEGKAGAYHCGDALDGQYVKNDGADLPYPVSAVIYAYEKTYNREAFYRTGTAVNQYTRRTDSGNLLHENYWLLNIRKPDAWTHLIAEKHFRVVQESFGQHQFRFLLVADNYEPAWLSEAWSGFKGSALTDYCVLYLHQFLIRNAPEVVENPDIYVRMTDFFCGEGPNAVTTNALSVFLEEDGELLCLGHGPVADNGAIRFSKCVGRAGIKGEGVRLRRQPNTNCDILGEYDTGYPLTVLGFVKETGDQYNFFKWAKVRLDDGTEGYVSGQFIQGLETLENL
;
A
#
# COMPACT_ATOMS: atom_id res chain seq x y z
N MET A 1 -34.90 -60.51 -11.59
CA MET A 1 -33.78 -60.11 -10.70
C MET A 1 -32.58 -59.44 -11.40
N GLY A 2 -32.61 -59.16 -12.72
CA GLY A 2 -31.46 -58.56 -13.44
C GLY A 2 -31.46 -57.03 -13.59
N ILE A 3 -32.62 -56.37 -13.44
CA ILE A 3 -32.78 -54.93 -13.70
C ILE A 3 -32.28 -54.06 -12.53
N SER A 4 -32.41 -54.57 -11.29
CA SER A 4 -32.00 -53.84 -10.07
C SER A 4 -30.48 -53.63 -9.97
N LYS A 5 -29.65 -54.60 -10.38
CA LYS A 5 -28.18 -54.43 -10.33
C LYS A 5 -27.66 -53.39 -11.33
N ARG A 6 -28.25 -53.33 -12.53
CA ARG A 6 -27.86 -52.33 -13.54
C ARG A 6 -28.29 -50.92 -13.12
N PHE A 7 -29.47 -50.78 -12.52
CA PHE A 7 -29.94 -49.49 -12.02
C PHE A 7 -29.11 -48.99 -10.82
N CYS A 8 -28.75 -49.86 -9.87
CA CYS A 8 -27.87 -49.47 -8.76
C CYS A 8 -26.45 -49.13 -9.22
N MET A 9 -25.89 -49.82 -10.22
CA MET A 9 -24.57 -49.44 -10.77
C MET A 9 -24.61 -48.10 -11.52
N LEU A 10 -25.66 -47.84 -12.30
CA LEU A 10 -25.85 -46.55 -12.98
C LEU A 10 -26.04 -45.41 -11.97
N LEU A 11 -26.82 -45.62 -10.91
CA LEU A 11 -27.03 -44.62 -9.87
C LEU A 11 -25.75 -44.36 -9.06
N ALA A 12 -24.95 -45.40 -8.76
CA ALA A 12 -23.67 -45.25 -8.09
C ALA A 12 -22.63 -44.53 -8.97
N ALA A 13 -22.59 -44.82 -10.28
CA ALA A 13 -21.74 -44.09 -11.22
C ALA A 13 -22.17 -42.62 -11.37
N LEU A 14 -23.48 -42.33 -11.38
CA LEU A 14 -24.01 -40.96 -11.41
C LEU A 14 -23.69 -40.21 -10.10
N LEU A 15 -23.81 -40.87 -8.94
CA LEU A 15 -23.43 -40.31 -7.64
C LEU A 15 -21.92 -40.06 -7.56
N CYS A 16 -21.07 -40.95 -8.08
CA CYS A 16 -19.63 -40.72 -8.17
C CYS A 16 -19.25 -39.57 -9.13
N LEU A 17 -20.05 -39.33 -10.19
CA LEU A 17 -19.91 -38.16 -11.07
C LEU A 17 -20.46 -36.87 -10.43
N LEU A 18 -21.39 -36.96 -9.49
CA LEU A 18 -21.88 -35.82 -8.70
C LEU A 18 -20.95 -35.49 -7.51
N PHE A 19 -20.11 -36.44 -7.09
CA PHE A 19 -19.05 -36.27 -6.10
C PHE A 19 -17.64 -36.19 -6.71
N SER A 20 -17.50 -36.13 -8.04
CA SER A 20 -16.24 -35.62 -8.61
C SER A 20 -16.16 -34.18 -8.15
N VAL A 21 -15.36 -33.93 -7.12
CA VAL A 21 -15.09 -32.62 -6.56
C VAL A 21 -14.94 -31.69 -7.76
N PRO A 22 -15.85 -30.73 -7.99
CA PRO A 22 -15.67 -29.78 -9.08
C PRO A 22 -14.26 -29.27 -8.87
N ALA A 23 -13.37 -29.50 -9.85
CA ALA A 23 -11.97 -29.11 -9.77
C ALA A 23 -11.98 -27.70 -9.20
N ARG A 24 -11.60 -27.57 -7.92
CA ARG A 24 -11.73 -26.30 -7.23
C ARG A 24 -10.89 -25.37 -8.07
N ALA A 25 -11.49 -24.29 -8.57
CA ALA A 25 -10.78 -23.32 -9.38
C ALA A 25 -9.47 -23.01 -8.66
N MET A 26 -8.36 -23.37 -9.30
CA MET A 26 -7.05 -23.22 -8.72
C MET A 26 -6.66 -21.78 -8.96
N LEU A 27 -7.09 -20.94 -8.01
CA LEU A 27 -6.70 -19.56 -8.00
C LEU A 27 -5.18 -19.48 -7.80
N PRO A 28 -4.52 -18.48 -8.41
CA PRO A 28 -3.11 -18.20 -8.15
C PRO A 28 -2.85 -18.13 -6.64
N GLN A 29 -1.92 -18.95 -6.14
CA GLN A 29 -1.54 -18.92 -4.73
C GLN A 29 -0.42 -17.89 -4.53
N PRO A 30 -0.49 -17.01 -3.52
CA PRO A 30 0.59 -16.09 -3.22
C PRO A 30 1.92 -16.81 -2.96
N GLY A 31 3.01 -16.20 -3.40
CA GLY A 31 4.36 -16.72 -3.17
C GLY A 31 5.32 -16.49 -4.34
N ILE A 32 6.50 -17.07 -4.21
CA ILE A 32 7.56 -17.05 -5.21
C ILE A 32 7.64 -18.42 -5.86
N TYR A 33 7.65 -18.44 -7.18
CA TYR A 33 7.82 -19.63 -7.98
C TYR A 33 9.07 -19.50 -8.84
N GLU A 34 9.78 -20.59 -9.07
CA GLU A 34 11.05 -20.61 -9.79
C GLU A 34 10.95 -21.53 -11.01
N LYS A 35 11.48 -21.06 -12.13
CA LYS A 35 11.71 -21.86 -13.34
C LYS A 35 13.19 -22.23 -13.34
N THR A 36 13.48 -23.51 -13.51
CA THR A 36 14.84 -24.04 -13.58
C THR A 36 15.14 -24.62 -14.95
N ASP A 37 16.40 -24.61 -15.36
CA ASP A 37 16.86 -25.30 -16.57
C ASP A 37 17.17 -26.79 -16.29
N GLY A 38 17.66 -27.50 -17.32
CA GLY A 38 18.01 -28.91 -17.20
C GLY A 38 19.17 -29.21 -16.24
N SER A 39 19.91 -28.21 -15.79
CA SER A 39 20.97 -28.33 -14.78
C SER A 39 20.48 -28.08 -13.35
N GLY A 40 19.23 -27.59 -13.20
CA GLY A 40 18.66 -27.16 -11.93
C GLY A 40 18.97 -25.71 -11.57
N GLN A 41 19.60 -24.94 -12.46
CA GLN A 41 19.83 -23.51 -12.26
C GLN A 41 18.51 -22.73 -12.41
N VAL A 42 18.23 -21.80 -11.49
CA VAL A 42 17.06 -20.91 -11.61
C VAL A 42 17.29 -19.90 -12.74
N THR A 43 16.45 -19.95 -13.76
CA THR A 43 16.51 -19.06 -14.94
C THR A 43 15.44 -17.98 -14.95
N ALA A 44 14.36 -18.17 -14.18
CA ALA A 44 13.34 -17.13 -14.01
C ALA A 44 12.58 -17.31 -12.69
N ARG A 45 11.96 -16.22 -12.23
CA ARG A 45 11.10 -16.20 -11.05
C ARG A 45 9.74 -15.60 -11.37
N MET A 46 8.70 -16.08 -10.71
CA MET A 46 7.34 -15.54 -10.74
C MET A 46 6.92 -15.20 -9.32
N PHE A 47 6.44 -13.99 -9.12
CA PHE A 47 5.94 -13.46 -7.86
C PHE A 47 4.44 -13.28 -8.00
N ILE A 48 3.67 -13.99 -7.17
CA ILE A 48 2.23 -13.85 -7.09
C ILE A 48 1.91 -13.07 -5.82
N ILE A 49 1.42 -11.85 -6.01
CA ILE A 49 1.21 -10.86 -4.96
C ILE A 49 -0.30 -10.63 -4.82
N SER A 50 -0.89 -11.21 -3.79
CA SER A 50 -2.24 -10.80 -3.38
C SER A 50 -2.17 -9.47 -2.65
N LEU A 51 -3.12 -8.60 -2.98
CA LEU A 51 -3.21 -7.25 -2.44
C LEU A 51 -4.44 -7.14 -1.55
N HIS A 52 -4.25 -6.55 -0.37
CA HIS A 52 -5.34 -6.03 0.44
C HIS A 52 -5.57 -4.56 0.10
N GLY A 53 -6.84 -4.18 0.03
CA GLY A 53 -7.26 -2.78 -0.14
C GLY A 53 -8.70 -2.70 -0.62
N LYS A 54 -9.41 -1.61 -0.28
CA LYS A 54 -10.78 -1.41 -0.76
C LYS A 54 -10.74 -0.88 -2.21
N GLU A 55 -11.60 -1.40 -3.09
CA GLU A 55 -11.83 -0.77 -4.39
C GLU A 55 -12.33 0.66 -4.14
N TYR A 56 -11.46 1.63 -4.37
CA TYR A 56 -11.76 3.03 -4.10
C TYR A 56 -12.35 3.68 -5.34
N THR A 57 -13.37 4.49 -5.24
CA THR A 57 -13.82 5.32 -6.37
C THR A 57 -13.68 6.78 -5.96
N MET A 58 -12.56 7.43 -6.35
CA MET A 58 -12.45 8.89 -6.20
C MET A 58 -13.64 9.56 -6.91
N PRO A 59 -14.27 10.58 -6.30
CA PRO A 59 -15.02 11.57 -7.06
C PRO A 59 -14.07 12.22 -8.08
N GLY A 60 -14.18 11.87 -9.36
CA GLY A 60 -13.30 12.41 -10.41
C GLY A 60 -12.17 11.49 -10.91
N SER A 61 -12.30 10.15 -10.77
CA SER A 61 -11.76 9.13 -11.70
C SER A 61 -10.52 8.28 -11.35
N LEU A 62 -9.98 8.30 -10.13
CA LEU A 62 -8.97 7.30 -9.75
C LEU A 62 -9.62 6.20 -8.90
N THR A 63 -9.90 5.08 -9.56
CA THR A 63 -10.19 3.82 -8.88
C THR A 63 -8.97 2.94 -9.01
N MET A 64 -8.40 2.50 -7.89
CA MET A 64 -7.48 1.36 -7.90
C MET A 64 -8.27 0.12 -8.30
N GLN A 65 -8.31 -0.15 -9.60
CA GLN A 65 -8.94 -1.33 -10.19
C GLN A 65 -7.94 -2.49 -10.28
N THR A 66 -7.17 -2.75 -9.23
CA THR A 66 -6.88 -4.16 -8.97
C THR A 66 -8.19 -4.68 -8.38
N SER A 67 -9.07 -5.22 -9.23
CA SER A 67 -10.32 -5.84 -8.79
C SER A 67 -10.02 -6.65 -7.54
N PHE A 68 -10.70 -6.34 -6.43
CA PHE A 68 -10.46 -6.99 -5.14
C PHE A 68 -10.35 -8.51 -5.35
N GLY A 69 -9.19 -9.11 -5.01
CA GLY A 69 -8.91 -10.53 -5.25
C GLY A 69 -8.15 -10.90 -6.54
N SER A 70 -7.79 -9.95 -7.40
CA SER A 70 -6.90 -10.18 -8.55
C SER A 70 -5.43 -9.89 -8.18
N PRO A 71 -4.56 -10.91 -8.04
CA PRO A 71 -3.18 -10.67 -7.66
C PRO A 71 -2.39 -9.98 -8.78
N ILE A 72 -1.34 -9.26 -8.40
CA ILE A 72 -0.27 -8.89 -9.33
C ILE A 72 0.59 -10.13 -9.57
N ILE A 73 0.85 -10.44 -10.83
CA ILE A 73 1.86 -11.41 -11.23
C ILE A 73 3.04 -10.61 -11.81
N ALA A 74 4.21 -10.79 -11.20
CA ALA A 74 5.46 -10.24 -11.70
C ALA A 74 6.43 -11.37 -12.05
N LEU A 75 7.19 -11.20 -13.11
CA LEU A 75 8.15 -12.17 -13.64
C LEU A 75 9.53 -11.52 -13.70
N GLN A 76 10.58 -12.31 -13.46
CA GLN A 76 11.97 -11.91 -13.62
C GLN A 76 12.73 -12.97 -14.41
N ALA A 77 13.42 -12.58 -15.48
CA ALA A 77 14.40 -13.43 -16.16
C ALA A 77 15.77 -13.25 -15.53
N LEU A 78 16.52 -14.35 -15.37
CA LEU A 78 17.87 -14.35 -14.80
C LEU A 78 18.89 -14.82 -15.85
N ASP A 79 20.07 -14.21 -15.85
CA ASP A 79 21.23 -14.75 -16.58
C ASP A 79 21.92 -15.90 -15.81
N ALA A 80 22.98 -16.45 -16.39
CA ALA A 80 23.76 -17.55 -15.79
C ALA A 80 24.47 -17.16 -14.48
N ASP A 81 24.61 -15.87 -14.20
CA ASP A 81 25.20 -15.36 -12.95
C ASP A 81 24.11 -15.00 -11.92
N GLY A 82 22.83 -15.16 -12.28
CA GLY A 82 21.68 -14.84 -11.44
C GLY A 82 21.28 -13.37 -11.47
N ASN A 83 21.81 -12.55 -12.38
CA ASN A 83 21.40 -11.15 -12.53
C ASN A 83 20.06 -11.06 -13.25
N VAL A 84 19.23 -10.11 -12.83
CA VAL A 84 17.95 -9.84 -13.49
C VAL A 84 18.21 -9.19 -14.85
N THR A 85 17.73 -9.82 -15.91
CA THR A 85 17.86 -9.33 -17.29
C THR A 85 16.57 -8.76 -17.84
N GLU A 86 15.44 -9.12 -17.27
CA GLU A 86 14.14 -8.65 -17.71
C GLU A 86 13.14 -8.76 -16.57
N GLU A 87 12.21 -7.81 -16.50
CA GLU A 87 11.05 -7.94 -15.63
C GLU A 87 9.75 -7.65 -16.38
N LEU A 88 8.67 -8.28 -15.94
CA LEU A 88 7.32 -8.03 -16.41
C LEU A 88 6.36 -8.01 -15.23
N ALA A 89 5.38 -7.11 -15.21
CA ALA A 89 4.34 -7.10 -14.20
C ALA A 89 2.96 -6.85 -14.79
N THR A 90 1.94 -7.55 -14.27
CA THR A 90 0.55 -7.46 -14.73
C THR A 90 -0.42 -7.86 -13.63
N THR A 91 -1.71 -7.57 -13.82
CA THR A 91 -2.79 -8.09 -12.96
C THR A 91 -3.34 -9.38 -13.55
N TYR A 92 -3.49 -10.41 -12.72
CA TYR A 92 -4.15 -11.64 -13.12
C TYR A 92 -5.67 -11.45 -13.27
N ILE A 93 -6.19 -11.82 -14.43
CA ILE A 93 -7.62 -11.88 -14.72
C ILE A 93 -7.96 -13.33 -15.05
N GLY A 94 -8.75 -13.97 -14.18
CA GLY A 94 -9.23 -15.33 -14.40
C GLY A 94 -10.05 -15.45 -15.69
N LYS A 95 -9.74 -16.46 -16.50
CA LYS A 95 -10.45 -16.78 -17.75
C LYS A 95 -11.19 -18.11 -17.66
N THR A 96 -10.59 -19.08 -16.98
CA THR A 96 -11.16 -20.39 -16.67
C THR A 96 -10.85 -20.75 -15.22
N GLN A 97 -11.18 -21.98 -14.81
CA GLN A 97 -10.87 -22.48 -13.47
C GLN A 97 -9.37 -22.63 -13.19
N THR A 98 -8.55 -22.75 -14.23
CA THR A 98 -7.10 -23.03 -14.13
C THR A 98 -6.26 -22.12 -15.01
N ALA A 99 -6.87 -21.17 -15.73
CA ALA A 99 -6.14 -20.27 -16.61
C ALA A 99 -6.64 -18.84 -16.46
N GLY A 100 -5.71 -17.91 -16.65
CA GLY A 100 -6.02 -16.49 -16.74
C GLY A 100 -5.09 -15.77 -17.68
N ALA A 101 -5.24 -14.45 -17.72
CA ALA A 101 -4.44 -13.59 -18.57
C ALA A 101 -4.03 -12.32 -17.81
N GLY A 102 -2.92 -11.74 -18.23
CA GLY A 102 -2.57 -10.35 -17.96
C GLY A 102 -3.00 -9.50 -19.14
N GLU A 103 -4.08 -8.73 -18.98
CA GLU A 103 -4.62 -7.90 -20.07
C GLU A 103 -3.97 -6.54 -20.18
N THR A 104 -3.35 -6.05 -19.10
CA THR A 104 -2.60 -4.81 -19.04
C THR A 104 -1.37 -5.04 -18.20
N GLY A 105 -0.22 -4.58 -18.64
CA GLY A 105 1.01 -4.74 -17.87
C GLY A 105 2.14 -3.91 -18.41
N LEU A 106 3.29 -4.07 -17.80
CA LEU A 106 4.50 -3.41 -18.22
C LEU A 106 5.69 -4.35 -18.22
N ARG A 107 6.73 -3.97 -18.97
CA ARG A 107 7.99 -4.68 -19.10
C ARG A 107 9.15 -3.72 -18.86
N LEU A 108 10.19 -4.22 -18.22
CA LEU A 108 11.49 -3.58 -18.07
C LEU A 108 12.55 -4.42 -18.76
N THR A 109 13.32 -3.80 -19.65
CA THR A 109 14.41 -4.45 -20.38
C THR A 109 15.70 -4.49 -19.57
N THR A 110 16.70 -5.25 -20.05
CA THR A 110 18.01 -5.34 -19.40
C THR A 110 18.67 -3.97 -19.22
N ASP A 111 18.63 -3.11 -20.24
CA ASP A 111 19.27 -1.80 -20.20
C ASP A 111 18.55 -0.87 -19.21
N GLN A 112 17.22 -0.97 -19.14
CA GLN A 112 16.40 -0.24 -18.18
C GLN A 112 16.67 -0.67 -16.74
N LEU A 113 16.77 -1.97 -16.50
CA LEU A 113 17.10 -2.51 -15.18
C LEU A 113 18.52 -2.12 -14.78
N ARG A 114 19.49 -2.20 -15.69
CA ARG A 114 20.85 -1.71 -15.44
C ARG A 114 20.83 -0.23 -15.08
N ALA A 115 20.12 0.62 -15.82
CA ALA A 115 19.99 2.04 -15.48
C ALA A 115 19.39 2.27 -14.09
N MET A 116 18.47 1.41 -13.63
CA MET A 116 17.95 1.45 -12.25
C MET A 116 18.92 0.87 -11.20
N HIS A 117 19.76 -0.10 -11.54
CA HIS A 117 20.67 -0.77 -10.61
C HIS A 117 22.05 -0.12 -10.50
N LEU A 118 22.47 0.62 -11.52
CA LEU A 118 23.73 1.36 -11.51
C LEU A 118 23.67 2.38 -10.37
N THR A 119 24.51 2.16 -9.37
CA THR A 119 24.83 3.18 -8.38
C THR A 119 25.66 4.22 -9.11
N PRO A 120 25.23 5.49 -9.18
CA PRO A 120 26.06 6.50 -9.84
C PRO A 120 27.44 6.49 -9.18
N ASP A 121 28.49 6.41 -9.98
CA ASP A 121 29.67 7.15 -9.61
C ASP A 121 29.23 8.63 -9.47
N ALA A 122 29.76 9.31 -8.46
CA ALA A 122 29.11 10.48 -7.82
C ALA A 122 28.92 11.75 -8.67
N SER A 123 28.84 11.67 -10.01
CA SER A 123 28.76 12.81 -10.92
C SER A 123 27.82 12.63 -12.13
N GLY A 124 27.25 11.45 -12.40
CA GLY A 124 26.34 11.25 -13.53
C GLY A 124 24.87 11.63 -13.22
N PRO A 125 24.13 12.30 -14.14
CA PRO A 125 22.69 12.45 -13.99
C PRO A 125 22.02 11.07 -14.07
N TYR A 126 21.08 10.79 -13.17
CA TYR A 126 20.28 9.58 -13.26
C TYR A 126 19.52 9.55 -14.59
N GLU A 127 19.72 8.51 -15.40
CA GLU A 127 18.93 8.34 -16.62
C GLU A 127 17.52 7.83 -16.25
N PRO A 128 16.46 8.59 -16.55
CA PRO A 128 15.10 8.18 -16.23
C PRO A 128 14.65 7.09 -17.21
N VAL A 129 14.06 6.03 -16.65
CA VAL A 129 13.56 4.87 -17.40
C VAL A 129 12.06 4.98 -17.62
N SER A 130 11.60 4.68 -18.83
CA SER A 130 10.18 4.59 -19.17
C SER A 130 9.81 3.13 -19.43
N PRO A 131 8.92 2.50 -18.63
CA PRO A 131 8.56 1.10 -18.84
C PRO A 131 7.83 0.91 -20.18
N GLU A 132 7.98 -0.25 -20.78
CA GLU A 132 7.21 -0.63 -21.97
C GLU A 132 5.83 -1.11 -21.53
N ILE A 133 4.75 -0.50 -22.02
CA ILE A 133 3.38 -0.90 -21.67
C ILE A 133 2.86 -1.88 -22.72
N PHE A 134 2.22 -2.93 -22.25
CA PHE A 134 1.40 -3.82 -23.09
C PHE A 134 -0.05 -3.82 -22.61
N SER A 135 -0.95 -4.06 -23.55
CA SER A 135 -2.37 -4.14 -23.28
C SER A 135 -3.10 -4.90 -24.39
N THR A 136 -4.22 -5.55 -24.06
CA THR A 136 -5.13 -6.14 -25.06
C THR A 136 -5.64 -5.10 -26.04
N ALA A 137 -5.80 -3.84 -25.59
CA ALA A 137 -6.12 -2.70 -26.44
C ALA A 137 -5.05 -2.43 -27.52
N PHE A 138 -3.81 -2.88 -27.28
CA PHE A 138 -2.67 -2.79 -28.19
C PHE A 138 -2.38 -4.13 -28.89
N GLY A 139 -3.27 -5.11 -28.76
CA GLY A 139 -3.14 -6.44 -29.38
C GLY A 139 -2.14 -7.37 -28.68
N GLN A 140 -1.73 -7.05 -27.44
CA GLN A 140 -0.78 -7.84 -26.66
C GLN A 140 -1.41 -8.33 -25.36
N GLN A 141 -1.18 -9.58 -25.00
CA GLN A 141 -1.61 -10.15 -23.73
C GLN A 141 -0.64 -11.25 -23.31
N VAL A 142 -0.56 -11.49 -22.00
CA VAL A 142 0.18 -12.63 -21.44
C VAL A 142 -0.79 -13.65 -20.85
N GLY A 143 -0.41 -14.93 -20.88
CA GLY A 143 -1.22 -16.03 -20.39
C GLY A 143 -0.62 -16.69 -19.14
N PHE A 144 -1.49 -17.16 -18.25
CA PHE A 144 -1.10 -17.89 -17.05
C PHE A 144 -1.94 -19.16 -16.88
N SER A 145 -1.33 -20.22 -16.36
CA SER A 145 -2.01 -21.46 -15.96
C SER A 145 -1.64 -21.90 -14.55
N PHE A 146 -2.59 -22.51 -13.86
CA PHE A 146 -2.52 -23.01 -12.49
C PHE A 146 -3.24 -24.36 -12.45
N GLU A 147 -2.70 -25.35 -13.16
CA GLU A 147 -3.33 -26.67 -13.31
C GLU A 147 -3.05 -27.61 -12.12
N GLU A 148 -1.95 -27.38 -11.42
CA GLU A 148 -1.48 -28.21 -10.30
C GLU A 148 -1.05 -27.33 -9.13
N GLU A 149 -1.27 -27.82 -7.90
CA GLU A 149 -0.86 -27.10 -6.68
C GLU A 149 0.65 -26.89 -6.64
N GLY A 150 1.07 -25.68 -6.31
CA GLY A 150 2.48 -25.32 -6.30
C GLY A 150 3.13 -25.22 -7.67
N LYS A 151 2.38 -25.27 -8.78
CA LYS A 151 2.89 -25.02 -10.14
C LYS A 151 2.16 -23.89 -10.83
N ALA A 152 2.90 -23.16 -11.67
CA ALA A 152 2.36 -22.11 -12.50
C ALA A 152 2.97 -22.17 -13.91
N GLY A 153 2.17 -21.90 -14.94
CA GLY A 153 2.65 -21.71 -16.31
C GLY A 153 2.57 -20.24 -16.71
N ALA A 154 3.55 -19.76 -17.46
CA ALA A 154 3.54 -18.45 -18.13
C ALA A 154 3.73 -18.62 -19.63
N TYR A 155 2.99 -17.86 -20.43
CA TYR A 155 3.00 -17.94 -21.90
C TYR A 155 2.84 -16.56 -22.52
N HIS A 156 3.50 -16.33 -23.66
CA HIS A 156 3.49 -15.05 -24.37
C HIS A 156 4.08 -13.88 -23.56
N CYS A 157 4.87 -14.19 -22.53
CA CYS A 157 5.66 -13.23 -21.74
C CYS A 157 7.03 -12.97 -22.39
N GLY A 158 7.49 -13.89 -23.26
CA GLY A 158 8.78 -13.84 -23.96
C GLY A 158 9.62 -15.07 -23.62
N ASP A 159 10.56 -15.46 -24.50
CA ASP A 159 11.26 -16.75 -24.44
C ASP A 159 11.93 -17.05 -23.08
N ALA A 160 12.49 -16.02 -22.44
CA ALA A 160 13.12 -16.17 -21.12
C ALA A 160 12.10 -16.45 -20.00
N LEU A 161 10.92 -15.83 -20.10
CA LEU A 161 9.85 -15.86 -19.09
C LEU A 161 8.82 -16.97 -19.32
N ASP A 162 8.65 -17.44 -20.56
CA ASP A 162 7.70 -18.50 -20.89
C ASP A 162 8.15 -19.85 -20.31
N GLY A 163 7.22 -20.62 -19.75
CA GLY A 163 7.51 -21.95 -19.21
C GLY A 163 6.76 -22.29 -17.92
N GLN A 164 7.17 -23.39 -17.30
CA GLN A 164 6.64 -23.83 -16.01
C GLN A 164 7.52 -23.36 -14.85
N TYR A 165 6.84 -22.98 -13.78
CA TYR A 165 7.40 -22.52 -12.52
C TYR A 165 6.89 -23.39 -11.38
N VAL A 166 7.73 -23.62 -10.38
CA VAL A 166 7.41 -24.39 -9.18
C VAL A 166 7.56 -23.51 -7.96
N LYS A 167 6.57 -23.54 -7.06
CA LYS A 167 6.54 -22.73 -5.85
C LYS A 167 7.72 -23.09 -4.95
N ASN A 168 8.42 -22.06 -4.46
CA ASN A 168 9.47 -22.17 -3.47
C ASN A 168 9.00 -21.52 -2.16
N ASP A 169 8.42 -22.34 -1.26
CA ASP A 169 7.90 -21.86 0.03
C ASP A 169 9.01 -21.33 0.97
N GLY A 170 10.29 -21.59 0.67
CA GLY A 170 11.43 -21.11 1.44
C GLY A 170 12.06 -19.81 0.90
N ALA A 171 11.55 -19.26 -0.20
CA ALA A 171 12.12 -18.05 -0.80
C ALA A 171 11.69 -16.78 -0.01
N ASP A 172 12.67 -15.96 0.38
CA ASP A 172 12.49 -14.61 0.93
C ASP A 172 13.30 -13.63 0.07
N LEU A 173 12.71 -13.25 -1.07
CA LEU A 173 13.31 -12.32 -2.03
C LEU A 173 12.49 -11.03 -2.08
N PRO A 174 13.13 -9.86 -2.32
CA PRO A 174 12.40 -8.63 -2.54
C PRO A 174 11.59 -8.71 -3.83
N TYR A 175 10.41 -8.08 -3.83
CA TYR A 175 9.59 -8.03 -5.03
C TYR A 175 10.27 -7.25 -6.18
N PRO A 176 9.98 -7.63 -7.44
CA PRO A 176 10.49 -6.96 -8.63
C PRO A 176 10.11 -5.48 -8.68
N VAL A 177 11.00 -4.63 -9.18
CA VAL A 177 10.72 -3.18 -9.31
C VAL A 177 9.58 -2.91 -10.31
N SER A 178 9.43 -3.76 -11.33
CA SER A 178 8.30 -3.77 -12.26
C SER A 178 6.96 -3.90 -11.55
N ALA A 179 6.85 -4.71 -10.49
CA ALA A 179 5.63 -4.86 -9.71
C ALA A 179 5.26 -3.53 -9.02
N VAL A 180 6.26 -2.86 -8.44
CA VAL A 180 6.10 -1.57 -7.76
C VAL A 180 5.67 -0.48 -8.75
N ILE A 181 6.33 -0.40 -9.90
CA ILE A 181 5.98 0.55 -10.97
C ILE A 181 4.58 0.25 -11.51
N TYR A 182 4.24 -1.03 -11.72
CA TYR A 182 2.95 -1.42 -12.25
C TYR A 182 1.81 -1.05 -11.32
N ALA A 183 1.96 -1.30 -10.02
CA ALA A 183 1.02 -0.87 -8.99
C ALA A 183 0.76 0.64 -9.06
N TYR A 184 1.82 1.44 -9.22
CA TYR A 184 1.71 2.88 -9.33
C TYR A 184 1.02 3.34 -10.63
N GLU A 185 1.50 2.88 -11.78
CA GLU A 185 0.95 3.23 -13.10
C GLU A 185 -0.52 2.86 -13.20
N LYS A 186 -0.89 1.65 -12.72
CA LYS A 186 -2.28 1.18 -12.74
C LYS A 186 -3.20 2.08 -11.88
N THR A 187 -2.65 2.66 -10.82
CA THR A 187 -3.37 3.56 -9.92
C THR A 187 -3.50 4.98 -10.46
N TYR A 188 -2.39 5.58 -10.92
CA TYR A 188 -2.32 7.02 -11.21
C TYR A 188 -2.21 7.39 -12.69
N ASN A 189 -1.95 6.42 -13.56
CA ASN A 189 -1.78 6.66 -15.00
C ASN A 189 -2.40 5.53 -15.83
N ARG A 190 -3.58 5.06 -15.41
CA ARG A 190 -4.26 3.93 -16.04
C ARG A 190 -4.50 4.11 -17.54
N GLU A 191 -4.67 5.35 -18.00
CA GLU A 191 -4.96 5.64 -19.40
C GLU A 191 -3.82 5.23 -20.32
N ALA A 192 -2.58 5.15 -19.81
CA ALA A 192 -1.43 4.61 -20.53
C ALA A 192 -1.65 3.15 -20.99
N PHE A 193 -2.49 2.38 -20.30
CA PHE A 193 -2.82 1.01 -20.69
C PHE A 193 -3.99 0.91 -21.69
N TYR A 194 -4.74 1.99 -21.92
CA TYR A 194 -5.98 1.94 -22.72
C TYR A 194 -5.96 2.87 -23.94
N ARG A 195 -5.09 3.88 -23.95
CA ARG A 195 -5.01 4.89 -25.02
C ARG A 195 -3.60 4.96 -25.57
N THR A 196 -3.45 4.58 -26.83
CA THR A 196 -2.20 4.74 -27.59
C THR A 196 -1.74 6.20 -27.59
N GLY A 197 -0.44 6.43 -27.40
CA GLY A 197 0.15 7.78 -27.40
C GLY A 197 0.06 8.52 -26.07
N THR A 198 -0.56 7.94 -25.04
CA THR A 198 -0.47 8.44 -23.66
C THR A 198 0.94 8.20 -23.14
N ALA A 199 1.60 9.23 -22.62
CA ALA A 199 2.93 9.10 -22.05
C ALA A 199 2.91 8.26 -20.76
N VAL A 200 3.88 7.38 -20.62
CA VAL A 200 4.20 6.72 -19.34
C VAL A 200 5.01 7.66 -18.47
N ASN A 201 4.96 7.48 -17.15
CA ASN A 201 5.86 8.22 -16.27
C ASN A 201 7.29 7.67 -16.45
N GLN A 202 8.26 8.50 -16.06
CA GLN A 202 9.66 8.08 -16.05
C GLN A 202 10.14 7.88 -14.61
N TYR A 203 11.00 6.89 -14.43
CA TYR A 203 11.40 6.38 -13.14
C TYR A 203 12.92 6.43 -12.99
N THR A 204 13.35 6.83 -11.81
CA THR A 204 14.76 6.79 -11.42
C THR A 204 14.86 6.16 -10.05
N ARG A 205 15.71 5.14 -9.89
CA ARG A 205 16.03 4.64 -8.55
C ARG A 205 16.92 5.65 -7.83
N ARG A 206 16.55 6.00 -6.62
CA ARG A 206 17.36 6.85 -5.74
C ARG A 206 18.17 5.97 -4.79
N THR A 207 19.47 6.23 -4.69
CA THR A 207 20.34 5.67 -3.67
C THR A 207 20.64 6.77 -2.66
N ASP A 208 20.12 6.67 -1.44
CA ASP A 208 20.49 7.64 -0.40
C ASP A 208 21.95 7.41 0.01
N SER A 209 22.74 8.49 0.03
CA SER A 209 24.20 8.49 0.17
C SER A 209 24.73 8.21 1.59
N GLY A 210 23.91 7.69 2.50
CA GLY A 210 24.26 7.46 3.89
C GLY A 210 23.95 6.03 4.30
N ASN A 211 24.98 5.18 4.28
CA ASN A 211 24.99 3.82 4.83
C ASN A 211 24.07 3.65 6.04
N LEU A 212 23.28 2.57 6.06
CA LEU A 212 23.51 1.45 7.01
C LEU A 212 22.51 0.30 6.87
N LEU A 213 21.37 0.50 6.21
CA LEU A 213 20.36 -0.53 5.95
C LEU A 213 19.59 -0.01 4.70
N HIS A 214 19.20 -0.72 3.64
CA HIS A 214 18.68 -2.07 3.53
C HIS A 214 18.66 -2.49 2.05
N GLU A 215 19.04 -3.73 1.72
CA GLU A 215 18.83 -4.36 0.40
C GLU A 215 17.34 -4.65 0.09
N ASN A 216 16.43 -4.11 0.91
CA ASN A 216 15.05 -4.56 1.04
C ASN A 216 14.02 -3.45 0.72
N TYR A 217 14.41 -2.37 0.03
CA TYR A 217 13.45 -1.38 -0.45
C TYR A 217 13.85 -0.75 -1.79
N TRP A 218 12.83 -0.24 -2.47
CA TRP A 218 12.84 0.60 -3.64
C TRP A 218 12.47 2.02 -3.22
N LEU A 219 13.32 2.99 -3.55
CA LEU A 219 13.00 4.41 -3.53
C LEU A 219 13.08 4.90 -4.96
N LEU A 220 11.92 5.21 -5.56
CA LEU A 220 11.80 5.63 -6.95
C LEU A 220 11.37 7.08 -7.03
N ASN A 221 12.12 7.89 -7.75
CA ASN A 221 11.68 9.20 -8.20
C ASN A 221 10.83 9.02 -9.46
N ILE A 222 9.64 9.60 -9.45
CA ILE A 222 8.70 9.58 -10.56
C ILE A 222 8.66 10.98 -11.15
N ARG A 223 9.08 11.08 -12.40
CA ARG A 223 9.04 12.33 -13.17
C ARG A 223 7.71 12.39 -13.93
N LYS A 224 6.86 13.33 -13.55
CA LYS A 224 5.66 13.73 -14.29
C LYS A 224 5.91 15.07 -15.02
N PRO A 225 5.11 15.42 -16.04
CA PRO A 225 5.23 16.72 -16.71
C PRO A 225 5.20 17.91 -15.74
N ASP A 226 4.33 17.85 -14.73
CA ASP A 226 4.03 18.99 -13.84
C ASP A 226 4.33 18.74 -12.36
N ALA A 227 4.86 17.57 -12.00
CA ALA A 227 5.08 17.19 -10.61
C ALA A 227 6.22 16.17 -10.43
N TRP A 228 6.80 16.18 -9.25
CA TRP A 228 7.68 15.12 -8.77
C TRP A 228 6.92 14.31 -7.73
N THR A 229 7.16 13.02 -7.67
CA THR A 229 6.54 12.12 -6.69
C THR A 229 7.59 11.09 -6.32
N HIS A 230 7.67 10.73 -5.05
CA HIS A 230 8.51 9.61 -4.63
C HIS A 230 7.63 8.40 -4.34
N LEU A 231 8.12 7.23 -4.72
CA LEU A 231 7.51 5.96 -4.41
C LEU A 231 8.48 5.15 -3.56
N ILE A 232 8.02 4.76 -2.39
CA ILE A 232 8.77 3.98 -1.44
C ILE A 232 8.09 2.62 -1.37
N ALA A 233 8.79 1.56 -1.73
CA ALA A 233 8.29 0.20 -1.61
C ALA A 233 9.29 -0.67 -0.90
N GLU A 234 8.88 -1.45 0.09
CA GLU A 234 9.79 -2.38 0.78
C GLU A 234 9.61 -3.83 0.31
N LYS A 235 10.46 -4.74 0.79
CA LYS A 235 10.57 -6.11 0.29
C LYS A 235 9.29 -6.95 0.40
N HIS A 236 8.36 -6.60 1.28
CA HIS A 236 7.05 -7.23 1.42
C HIS A 236 5.92 -6.48 0.69
N PHE A 237 6.26 -5.64 -0.31
CA PHE A 237 5.32 -4.92 -1.18
C PHE A 237 4.43 -3.90 -0.47
N ARG A 238 4.86 -3.33 0.65
CA ARG A 238 4.22 -2.12 1.20
C ARG A 238 4.66 -0.93 0.37
N VAL A 239 3.73 -0.32 -0.35
CA VAL A 239 4.00 0.80 -1.25
C VAL A 239 3.39 2.09 -0.70
N VAL A 240 4.23 3.10 -0.51
CA VAL A 240 3.85 4.44 -0.05
C VAL A 240 4.27 5.46 -1.10
N GLN A 241 3.36 6.36 -1.43
CA GLN A 241 3.62 7.48 -2.32
C GLN A 241 3.77 8.78 -1.53
N GLU A 242 4.88 9.47 -1.71
CA GLU A 242 5.04 10.86 -1.26
C GLU A 242 4.69 11.86 -2.37
N SER A 243 3.71 12.72 -2.12
CA SER A 243 3.44 13.90 -2.96
C SER A 243 4.43 15.02 -2.64
N PHE A 244 5.24 15.40 -3.64
CA PHE A 244 6.25 16.45 -3.50
C PHE A 244 5.64 17.81 -3.15
N GLY A 245 6.31 18.56 -2.27
CA GLY A 245 5.91 19.90 -1.85
C GLY A 245 4.96 19.98 -0.65
N GLN A 246 4.26 18.89 -0.31
CA GLN A 246 3.38 18.84 0.88
C GLN A 246 3.76 17.74 1.87
N HIS A 247 4.75 16.90 1.55
CA HIS A 247 5.17 15.75 2.37
C HIS A 247 3.98 14.91 2.85
N GLN A 248 3.06 14.66 1.90
CA GLN A 248 1.90 13.80 2.11
C GLN A 248 2.22 12.42 1.59
N PHE A 249 2.04 11.43 2.43
CA PHE A 249 2.32 10.05 2.20
C PHE A 249 1.01 9.27 2.15
N ARG A 250 0.67 8.80 0.95
CA ARG A 250 -0.51 7.97 0.71
C ARG A 250 -0.11 6.52 0.66
N PHE A 251 -0.88 5.68 1.34
CA PHE A 251 -0.71 4.24 1.30
C PHE A 251 -1.34 3.72 0.01
N LEU A 252 -0.55 3.04 -0.81
CA LEU A 252 -1.05 2.48 -2.06
C LEU A 252 -1.47 1.02 -1.88
N LEU A 253 -0.61 0.20 -1.27
CA LEU A 253 -0.78 -1.26 -1.24
C LEU A 253 -0.11 -1.94 -0.04
N VAL A 254 -0.69 -3.06 0.38
CA VAL A 254 -0.14 -4.01 1.36
C VAL A 254 -0.41 -5.45 0.89
N ALA A 255 0.58 -6.34 0.97
CA ALA A 255 0.41 -7.76 0.63
C ALA A 255 -0.35 -8.56 1.70
N ASP A 256 -1.02 -9.65 1.31
CA ASP A 256 -1.97 -10.36 2.18
C ASP A 256 -1.38 -11.10 3.39
N ASN A 257 -0.13 -11.51 3.31
CA ASN A 257 0.55 -12.38 4.27
C ASN A 257 1.27 -11.61 5.39
N TYR A 258 0.59 -10.60 5.94
CA TYR A 258 1.17 -9.70 6.93
C TYR A 258 1.16 -10.30 8.36
N GLU A 259 2.27 -10.94 8.74
CA GLU A 259 2.65 -11.15 10.15
C GLU A 259 4.17 -10.96 10.32
N PRO A 260 4.65 -9.73 10.56
CA PRO A 260 6.08 -9.54 10.70
C PRO A 260 6.60 -10.10 12.02
N ALA A 261 7.54 -11.06 11.94
CA ALA A 261 8.26 -11.60 13.10
C ALA A 261 9.01 -10.53 13.92
N TRP A 262 9.34 -9.39 13.33
CA TRP A 262 10.02 -8.27 14.01
C TRP A 262 9.06 -7.35 14.79
N LEU A 263 7.72 -7.51 14.67
CA LEU A 263 6.75 -6.79 15.51
C LEU A 263 6.85 -7.14 17.01
N SER A 264 7.61 -8.19 17.36
CA SER A 264 7.99 -8.53 18.73
C SER A 264 9.28 -7.85 19.19
N GLU A 265 10.06 -7.27 18.28
CA GLU A 265 11.23 -6.47 18.66
C GLU A 265 10.73 -5.13 19.18
N ALA A 266 11.21 -4.76 20.38
CA ALA A 266 10.94 -3.45 20.93
C ALA A 266 11.37 -2.38 19.93
N TRP A 267 10.72 -1.22 19.98
CA TRP A 267 11.00 -0.03 19.18
C TRP A 267 12.38 0.56 19.54
N SER A 268 13.45 -0.20 19.32
CA SER A 268 14.75 0.05 19.91
C SER A 268 15.69 0.63 18.87
N GLY A 269 15.52 1.93 18.67
CA GLY A 269 16.61 2.86 18.41
C GLY A 269 17.12 2.89 16.97
N PHE A 270 16.73 3.95 16.25
CA PHE A 270 17.51 4.40 15.11
C PHE A 270 18.54 5.40 15.61
N LYS A 271 19.82 5.05 15.51
CA LYS A 271 20.88 6.05 15.59
C LYS A 271 20.94 6.81 14.26
N GLY A 272 20.27 7.96 14.23
CA GLY A 272 20.64 9.11 13.41
C GLY A 272 20.29 9.05 11.93
N SER A 273 19.01 8.99 11.59
CA SER A 273 18.57 9.38 10.25
C SER A 273 17.32 10.26 10.35
N ALA A 274 17.45 11.53 9.95
CA ALA A 274 16.38 12.53 9.91
C ALA A 274 15.39 12.31 8.74
N LEU A 275 15.39 11.12 8.13
CA LEU A 275 14.72 10.85 6.86
C LEU A 275 13.24 10.48 7.11
N THR A 276 12.36 11.43 6.80
CA THR A 276 10.90 11.33 6.96
C THR A 276 10.28 10.11 6.29
N ASP A 277 10.78 9.75 5.10
CA ASP A 277 10.31 8.65 4.26
C ASP A 277 10.26 7.30 5.02
N TYR A 278 11.25 7.05 5.87
CA TYR A 278 11.34 5.80 6.64
C TYR A 278 10.40 5.82 7.84
N CYS A 279 10.29 6.96 8.54
CA CYS A 279 9.38 7.12 9.66
C CYS A 279 7.93 6.85 9.24
N VAL A 280 7.57 7.23 8.01
CA VAL A 280 6.26 6.96 7.42
C VAL A 280 6.04 5.48 7.17
N LEU A 281 7.04 4.73 6.67
CA LEU A 281 6.91 3.29 6.52
C LEU A 281 6.67 2.61 7.88
N TYR A 282 7.38 3.01 8.93
CA TYR A 282 7.15 2.47 10.28
C TYR A 282 5.78 2.85 10.84
N LEU A 283 5.35 4.10 10.63
CA LEU A 283 4.02 4.53 11.05
C LEU A 283 2.94 3.75 10.31
N HIS A 284 3.08 3.54 9.00
CA HIS A 284 2.19 2.70 8.21
C HIS A 284 2.09 1.29 8.81
N GLN A 285 3.22 0.69 9.17
CA GLN A 285 3.28 -0.63 9.79
C GLN A 285 2.54 -0.68 11.13
N PHE A 286 2.74 0.34 11.95
CA PHE A 286 2.03 0.46 13.23
C PHE A 286 0.52 0.54 13.00
N LEU A 287 0.08 1.35 12.04
CA LEU A 287 -1.33 1.55 11.72
C LEU A 287 -1.97 0.25 11.20
N ILE A 288 -1.32 -0.49 10.31
CA ILE A 288 -1.84 -1.80 9.84
C ILE A 288 -2.14 -2.73 11.02
N ARG A 289 -1.23 -2.81 11.99
CA ARG A 289 -1.38 -3.71 13.15
C ARG A 289 -2.45 -3.24 14.13
N ASN A 290 -2.46 -1.95 14.46
CA ASN A 290 -3.19 -1.43 15.62
C ASN A 290 -4.46 -0.65 15.24
N ALA A 291 -4.57 -0.23 13.99
CA ALA A 291 -5.68 0.53 13.45
C ALA A 291 -5.86 0.23 11.94
N PRO A 292 -6.07 -1.05 11.53
CA PRO A 292 -6.17 -1.42 10.12
C PRO A 292 -7.24 -0.63 9.37
N GLU A 293 -8.31 -0.20 10.06
CA GLU A 293 -9.36 0.66 9.51
C GLU A 293 -8.82 1.99 8.94
N VAL A 294 -7.69 2.46 9.45
CA VAL A 294 -7.01 3.69 9.03
C VAL A 294 -6.27 3.47 7.71
N VAL A 295 -5.73 2.27 7.49
CA VAL A 295 -4.94 1.94 6.29
C VAL A 295 -5.83 1.46 5.14
N GLU A 296 -6.97 0.85 5.48
CA GLU A 296 -7.99 0.45 4.50
C GLU A 296 -8.71 1.64 3.85
N ASN A 297 -8.66 2.82 4.48
CA ASN A 297 -9.24 4.03 3.93
C ASN A 297 -8.19 4.81 3.09
N PRO A 298 -8.34 4.86 1.76
CA PRO A 298 -7.38 5.51 0.86
C PRO A 298 -7.41 7.04 0.92
N ASP A 299 -8.44 7.63 1.53
CA ASP A 299 -8.50 9.07 1.80
C ASP A 299 -7.63 9.45 2.99
N ILE A 300 -7.18 8.45 3.75
CA ILE A 300 -6.24 8.66 4.84
C ILE A 300 -4.82 8.73 4.32
N TYR A 301 -4.09 9.72 4.81
CA TYR A 301 -2.67 9.90 4.50
C TYR A 301 -1.90 10.35 5.73
N VAL A 302 -0.61 10.04 5.75
CA VAL A 302 0.32 10.62 6.71
C VAL A 302 0.86 11.91 6.14
N ARG A 303 0.96 12.97 6.94
CA ARG A 303 1.64 14.20 6.53
C ARG A 303 2.68 14.55 7.58
N MET A 304 3.85 14.97 7.12
CA MET A 304 4.79 15.67 7.99
C MET A 304 4.25 17.07 8.28
N THR A 305 3.86 17.33 9.51
CA THR A 305 3.20 18.57 9.92
C THR A 305 4.17 19.63 10.41
N ASP A 306 5.35 19.23 10.85
CA ASP A 306 6.33 20.15 11.40
C ASP A 306 7.76 19.66 11.21
N PHE A 307 8.65 20.61 10.94
CA PHE A 307 10.09 20.49 11.06
C PHE A 307 10.46 21.43 12.21
N PHE A 308 11.17 20.93 13.23
CA PHE A 308 11.63 21.72 14.39
C PHE A 308 10.64 21.93 15.54
N CYS A 309 10.17 20.83 16.14
CA CYS A 309 9.48 20.86 17.44
C CYS A 309 10.46 21.08 18.62
N GLY A 310 11.24 22.16 18.63
CA GLY A 310 12.04 22.52 19.80
C GLY A 310 12.87 23.79 19.65
N GLU A 311 12.70 24.72 20.58
CA GLU A 311 13.66 25.80 20.84
C GLU A 311 14.31 25.59 22.22
N GLY A 312 15.64 25.71 22.31
CA GLY A 312 16.42 25.58 23.55
C GLY A 312 17.56 24.54 23.48
N PRO A 313 18.48 24.52 24.47
CA PRO A 313 19.62 23.57 24.52
C PRO A 313 19.21 22.10 24.71
N ASN A 314 17.91 21.84 24.95
CA ASN A 314 17.27 20.53 25.02
C ASN A 314 16.13 20.37 23.99
N ALA A 315 16.10 21.25 22.97
CA ALA A 315 15.11 21.23 21.91
C ALA A 315 15.12 19.89 21.16
N VAL A 316 13.94 19.26 21.07
CA VAL A 316 13.74 17.98 20.38
C VAL A 316 13.43 18.27 18.91
N THR A 317 14.44 18.46 18.06
CA THR A 317 14.19 18.52 16.62
C THR A 317 14.16 17.11 16.05
N THR A 318 12.99 16.60 15.72
CA THR A 318 12.82 15.41 14.86
C THR A 318 11.36 15.37 14.41
N ASN A 319 11.11 15.29 13.12
CA ASN A 319 9.82 15.43 12.42
C ASN A 319 8.53 15.07 13.20
N ALA A 320 7.46 15.85 13.03
CA ALA A 320 6.13 15.46 13.49
C ALA A 320 5.31 14.86 12.35
N LEU A 321 4.82 13.64 12.52
CA LEU A 321 3.91 12.99 11.58
C LEU A 321 2.49 13.05 12.12
N SER A 322 1.52 13.38 11.28
CA SER A 322 0.10 13.29 11.63
C SER A 322 -0.65 12.50 10.58
N VAL A 323 -1.65 11.74 11.02
CA VAL A 323 -2.54 10.97 10.16
C VAL A 323 -3.78 11.82 9.91
N PHE A 324 -4.13 12.01 8.65
CA PHE A 324 -5.21 12.86 8.22
C PHE A 324 -6.23 12.12 7.39
N LEU A 325 -7.49 12.54 7.50
CA LEU A 325 -8.58 12.23 6.58
C LEU A 325 -9.11 13.55 6.02
N GLU A 326 -9.32 13.63 4.72
CA GLU A 326 -10.03 14.74 4.09
C GLU A 326 -11.44 14.27 3.72
N GLU A 327 -12.46 14.86 4.34
CA GLU A 327 -13.87 14.50 4.16
C GLU A 327 -14.72 15.76 4.09
N ASP A 328 -15.58 15.88 3.07
CA ASP A 328 -16.45 17.05 2.85
C ASP A 328 -15.73 18.41 2.85
N GLY A 329 -14.48 18.44 2.37
CA GLY A 329 -13.64 19.64 2.34
C GLY A 329 -13.07 20.05 3.70
N GLU A 330 -13.23 19.19 4.73
CA GLU A 330 -12.66 19.34 6.06
C GLU A 330 -11.46 18.39 6.24
N LEU A 331 -10.43 18.87 6.92
CA LEU A 331 -9.23 18.09 7.23
C LEU A 331 -9.26 17.63 8.69
N LEU A 332 -9.46 16.32 8.90
CA LEU A 332 -9.51 15.68 10.20
C LEU A 332 -8.15 15.06 10.56
N CYS A 333 -7.55 15.49 11.65
CA CYS A 333 -6.41 14.82 12.29
C CYS A 333 -6.91 13.61 13.07
N LEU A 334 -6.55 12.41 12.63
CA LEU A 334 -6.94 11.14 13.24
C LEU A 334 -5.93 10.62 14.25
N GLY A 335 -4.69 11.11 14.18
CA GLY A 335 -3.64 10.76 15.11
C GLY A 335 -2.37 11.54 14.86
N HIS A 336 -1.51 11.53 15.86
CA HIS A 336 -0.27 12.30 15.87
C HIS A 336 0.88 11.44 16.38
N GLY A 337 2.01 11.50 15.69
CA GLY A 337 3.21 10.73 15.97
C GLY A 337 4.44 11.63 15.95
N PRO A 338 4.77 12.31 17.06
CA PRO A 338 6.08 12.94 17.22
C PRO A 338 7.18 11.89 17.10
N VAL A 339 8.24 12.24 16.37
CA VAL A 339 9.47 11.44 16.28
C VAL A 339 10.48 12.03 17.27
N ALA A 340 11.03 11.20 18.14
CA ALA A 340 12.08 11.59 19.09
C ALA A 340 13.48 11.54 18.44
N ASP A 341 14.46 12.15 19.11
CA ASP A 341 15.87 12.23 18.70
C ASP A 341 16.54 10.85 18.49
N ASN A 342 16.09 9.86 19.24
CA ASN A 342 16.51 8.46 19.15
C ASN A 342 15.70 7.65 18.10
N GLY A 343 14.85 8.32 17.32
CA GLY A 343 13.99 7.73 16.29
C GLY A 343 12.73 7.06 16.83
N ALA A 344 12.43 7.12 18.13
CA ALA A 344 11.19 6.57 18.67
C ALA A 344 9.99 7.41 18.21
N ILE A 345 8.98 6.77 17.61
CA ILE A 345 7.70 7.43 17.29
C ILE A 345 6.71 7.06 18.39
N ARG A 346 6.09 8.06 19.01
CA ARG A 346 4.97 7.84 19.94
C ARG A 346 3.69 8.23 19.24
N PHE A 347 2.96 7.27 18.70
CA PHE A 347 1.70 7.55 18.04
C PHE A 347 0.56 7.60 19.05
N SER A 348 -0.19 8.70 19.03
CA SER A 348 -1.40 8.88 19.82
C SER A 348 -2.61 8.95 18.89
N LYS A 349 -3.60 8.10 19.17
CA LYS A 349 -4.85 8.01 18.43
C LYS A 349 -5.79 9.14 18.87
N CYS A 350 -6.17 10.01 17.94
CA CYS A 350 -7.04 11.17 18.21
C CYS A 350 -8.51 10.90 17.87
N VAL A 351 -8.91 9.63 17.75
CA VAL A 351 -10.27 9.19 17.40
C VAL A 351 -10.71 8.04 18.29
N GLY A 352 -12.03 7.90 18.46
CA GLY A 352 -12.63 6.81 19.22
C GLY A 352 -13.58 7.29 20.32
N ARG A 353 -13.98 6.38 21.21
CA ARG A 353 -14.85 6.71 22.34
C ARG A 353 -14.10 7.57 23.35
N ALA A 354 -14.79 8.59 23.83
CA ALA A 354 -14.27 9.55 24.78
C ALA A 354 -15.40 10.04 25.70
N GLY A 355 -15.06 10.93 26.63
CA GLY A 355 -16.04 11.67 27.42
C GLY A 355 -15.72 13.16 27.47
N ILE A 356 -16.69 13.95 27.91
CA ILE A 356 -16.50 15.36 28.24
C ILE A 356 -15.72 15.50 29.55
N LYS A 357 -14.81 16.47 29.60
CA LYS A 357 -14.08 16.94 30.78
C LYS A 357 -14.51 18.36 31.08
N GLY A 358 -15.15 18.59 32.22
CA GLY A 358 -15.65 19.90 32.64
C GLY A 358 -17.18 19.99 32.59
N GLU A 359 -17.73 20.98 33.30
CA GLU A 359 -19.16 21.24 33.40
C GLU A 359 -19.58 22.30 32.39
N GLY A 360 -20.81 22.19 31.87
CA GLY A 360 -21.35 23.20 30.95
C GLY A 360 -20.60 23.29 29.62
N VAL A 361 -20.00 22.19 29.14
CA VAL A 361 -19.22 22.16 27.91
C VAL A 361 -20.15 22.18 26.70
N ARG A 362 -19.94 23.15 25.81
CA ARG A 362 -20.82 23.39 24.66
C ARG A 362 -20.42 22.56 23.46
N LEU A 363 -21.37 21.80 22.93
CA LEU A 363 -21.32 21.26 21.58
C LEU A 363 -21.73 22.35 20.59
N ARG A 364 -20.95 22.53 19.54
CA ARG A 364 -21.09 23.64 18.61
C ARG A 364 -21.31 23.17 17.19
N ARG A 365 -21.97 24.01 16.38
CA ARG A 365 -22.24 23.72 14.97
C ARG A 365 -20.99 23.84 14.09
N GLN A 366 -20.02 24.65 14.50
CA GLN A 366 -18.74 24.85 13.81
C GLN A 366 -17.59 24.87 14.82
N PRO A 367 -16.34 24.62 14.39
CA PRO A 367 -15.17 24.63 15.27
C PRO A 367 -14.72 26.08 15.57
N ASN A 368 -15.57 26.88 16.22
CA ASN A 368 -15.23 28.22 16.71
C ASN A 368 -16.19 28.64 17.83
N THR A 369 -15.82 29.63 18.63
CA THR A 369 -16.65 30.06 19.79
C THR A 369 -17.84 30.94 19.44
N ASN A 370 -17.94 31.41 18.19
CA ASN A 370 -18.93 32.40 17.74
C ASN A 370 -20.12 31.81 16.97
N CYS A 371 -20.18 30.49 16.82
CA CYS A 371 -21.26 29.79 16.15
C CYS A 371 -22.34 29.28 17.12
N ASP A 372 -23.42 28.74 16.53
CA ASP A 372 -24.54 28.15 17.26
C ASP A 372 -24.11 27.02 18.20
N ILE A 373 -24.72 27.02 19.38
CA ILE A 373 -24.61 25.96 20.38
C ILE A 373 -25.70 24.93 20.08
N LEU A 374 -25.29 23.68 19.86
CA LEU A 374 -26.19 22.55 19.60
C LEU A 374 -26.64 21.88 20.91
N GLY A 375 -25.83 21.99 21.96
CA GLY A 375 -26.13 21.43 23.27
C GLY A 375 -25.05 21.78 24.29
N GLU A 376 -25.33 21.47 25.56
CA GLU A 376 -24.42 21.66 26.68
C GLU A 376 -24.37 20.35 27.49
N TYR A 377 -23.16 19.91 27.82
CA TYR A 377 -22.88 18.60 28.40
C TYR A 377 -21.86 18.71 29.53
N ASP A 378 -22.02 17.86 30.54
CA ASP A 378 -21.20 17.85 31.74
C ASP A 378 -20.16 16.73 31.73
N THR A 379 -19.30 16.73 32.75
CA THR A 379 -18.20 15.78 32.88
C THR A 379 -18.69 14.33 32.78
N GLY A 380 -17.99 13.53 31.98
CA GLY A 380 -18.26 12.11 31.80
C GLY A 380 -19.34 11.80 30.76
N TYR A 381 -19.99 12.80 30.16
CA TYR A 381 -20.94 12.56 29.07
C TYR A 381 -20.23 11.82 27.92
N PRO A 382 -20.72 10.64 27.48
CA PRO A 382 -20.05 9.82 26.50
C PRO A 382 -20.25 10.36 25.08
N LEU A 383 -19.19 10.27 24.26
CA LEU A 383 -19.23 10.65 22.85
C LEU A 383 -18.22 9.85 22.04
N THR A 384 -18.28 9.99 20.71
CA THR A 384 -17.26 9.47 19.79
C THR A 384 -16.54 10.65 19.14
N VAL A 385 -15.22 10.72 19.26
CA VAL A 385 -14.41 11.68 18.50
C VAL A 385 -14.11 11.09 17.12
N LEU A 386 -14.46 11.84 16.08
CA LEU A 386 -14.23 11.48 14.68
C LEU A 386 -12.88 11.97 14.16
N GLY A 387 -12.33 13.01 14.79
CA GLY A 387 -11.01 13.59 14.50
C GLY A 387 -10.89 15.00 15.03
N PHE A 388 -9.69 15.55 15.01
CA PHE A 388 -9.44 16.93 15.39
C PHE A 388 -9.34 17.82 14.14
N VAL A 389 -9.96 18.98 14.18
CA VAL A 389 -10.04 19.93 13.08
C VAL A 389 -9.47 21.28 13.51
N LYS A 390 -9.15 22.11 12.50
CA LYS A 390 -8.76 23.49 12.74
C LYS A 390 -9.94 24.33 13.20
N GLU A 391 -9.62 25.41 13.91
CA GLU A 391 -10.61 26.46 14.11
C GLU A 391 -11.02 27.10 12.78
N THR A 392 -12.30 27.43 12.62
CA THR A 392 -12.80 28.06 11.39
C THR A 392 -12.06 29.37 11.12
N GLY A 393 -11.40 29.46 9.96
CA GLY A 393 -10.62 30.64 9.57
C GLY A 393 -9.19 30.68 10.13
N ASP A 394 -8.75 29.66 10.87
CA ASP A 394 -7.37 29.56 11.32
C ASP A 394 -6.42 29.29 10.14
N GLN A 395 -5.38 30.11 10.05
CA GLN A 395 -4.34 30.00 9.03
C GLN A 395 -3.23 29.03 9.45
N TYR A 396 -3.12 28.73 10.74
CA TYR A 396 -2.10 27.85 11.29
C TYR A 396 -2.56 26.39 11.28
N ASN A 397 -1.61 25.45 11.34
CA ASN A 397 -1.90 24.00 11.35
C ASN A 397 -2.20 23.49 12.76
N PHE A 398 -3.07 24.18 13.50
CA PHE A 398 -3.35 23.84 14.89
C PHE A 398 -4.76 23.25 15.07
N PHE A 399 -4.81 21.95 15.37
CA PHE A 399 -6.03 21.15 15.43
C PHE A 399 -6.64 21.18 16.84
N LYS A 400 -7.38 22.26 17.16
CA LYS A 400 -7.94 22.57 18.49
C LYS A 400 -9.31 21.97 18.79
N TRP A 401 -10.07 21.61 17.77
CA TRP A 401 -11.47 21.25 17.93
C TRP A 401 -11.67 19.79 17.62
N ALA A 402 -12.31 19.04 18.51
CA ALA A 402 -12.75 17.69 18.22
C ALA A 402 -14.09 17.75 17.47
N LYS A 403 -14.14 17.15 16.27
CA LYS A 403 -15.40 16.77 15.63
C LYS A 403 -15.91 15.53 16.35
N VAL A 404 -17.14 15.57 16.84
CA VAL A 404 -17.71 14.51 17.68
C VAL A 404 -19.07 14.07 17.16
N ARG A 405 -19.41 12.82 17.45
CA ARG A 405 -20.72 12.22 17.25
C ARG A 405 -21.26 11.71 18.58
N LEU A 406 -22.46 12.13 18.94
CA LEU A 406 -23.18 11.64 20.11
C LEU A 406 -23.88 10.31 19.80
N ASP A 407 -24.39 9.65 20.85
CA ASP A 407 -25.06 8.34 20.70
C ASP A 407 -26.39 8.41 19.93
N ASP A 408 -27.01 9.59 19.86
CA ASP A 408 -28.22 9.86 19.04
C ASP A 408 -27.90 10.17 17.57
N GLY A 409 -26.62 10.17 17.19
CA GLY A 409 -26.15 10.49 15.85
C GLY A 409 -25.90 11.97 15.60
N THR A 410 -26.16 12.85 16.55
CA THR A 410 -25.86 14.28 16.43
C THR A 410 -24.36 14.50 16.28
N GLU A 411 -23.96 15.25 15.26
CA GLU A 411 -22.58 15.68 15.06
C GLU A 411 -22.37 17.16 15.36
N GLY A 412 -21.20 17.48 15.89
CA GLY A 412 -20.79 18.85 16.16
C GLY A 412 -19.34 18.94 16.62
N TYR A 413 -18.98 20.07 17.20
CA TYR A 413 -17.61 20.39 17.57
C TYR A 413 -17.50 20.76 19.05
N VAL A 414 -16.48 20.23 19.71
CA VAL A 414 -16.11 20.53 21.10
C VAL A 414 -14.65 20.96 21.14
N SER A 415 -14.29 21.91 21.98
CA SER A 415 -12.87 22.28 22.15
C SER A 415 -12.09 21.09 22.74
N GLY A 416 -10.95 20.78 22.15
CA GLY A 416 -10.12 19.61 22.47
C GLY A 416 -9.74 19.48 23.94
N GLN A 417 -9.53 20.61 24.62
CA GLN A 417 -9.24 20.67 26.06
C GLN A 417 -10.31 20.04 26.97
N PHE A 418 -11.54 19.90 26.46
CA PHE A 418 -12.66 19.31 27.17
C PHE A 418 -12.93 17.85 26.77
N ILE A 419 -12.00 17.20 26.07
CA ILE A 419 -12.06 15.77 25.75
C ILE A 419 -11.18 14.99 26.73
N GLN A 420 -11.73 13.90 27.30
CA GLN A 420 -11.00 12.94 28.13
C GLN A 420 -11.18 11.51 27.62
N GLY A 421 -10.24 10.63 27.97
CA GLY A 421 -10.27 9.21 27.57
C GLY A 421 -9.62 8.92 26.22
N LEU A 422 -9.06 9.95 25.55
CA LEU A 422 -8.16 9.81 24.42
C LEU A 422 -6.77 10.33 24.78
N GLU A 423 -5.74 9.78 24.14
CA GLU A 423 -4.43 10.43 24.10
C GLU A 423 -4.52 11.63 23.16
N THR A 424 -4.85 12.79 23.72
CA THR A 424 -5.02 14.03 22.95
C THR A 424 -3.71 14.80 22.82
N LEU A 425 -3.61 15.63 21.77
CA LEU A 425 -2.48 16.52 21.49
C LEU A 425 -2.10 17.46 22.64
N GLU A 426 -3.04 17.78 23.53
CA GLU A 426 -2.80 18.68 24.67
C GLU A 426 -2.25 17.96 25.92
N ASN A 427 -2.28 16.62 25.94
CA ASN A 427 -1.79 15.79 27.04
C ASN A 427 -0.40 15.17 26.76
N LEU A 428 0.26 15.57 25.66
CA LEU A 428 1.60 15.18 25.22
C LEU A 428 2.50 16.40 25.19
#